data_AF-A0A6F8ZGJ3-F1
#
_entry.id   AF-A0A6F8ZGJ3-F1
#
_cell.length_a   1.000
_cell.length_b   1.000
_cell.length_c   1.000
_cell.angle_alpha   90.00
_cell.angle_beta   90.00
_cell.angle_gamma   90.00
#
_symmetry.space_group_name_H-M   'P 1'
#
loop_
_entity.id
_entity.type
_entity.pdbx_description
1 polymer ?
#
loop_
_entity_poly.entity_id
_entity_poly.type
_entity_poly.pdbx_seq_one_letter_code
_entity_poly.pdbx_strand_id
1 'polypeptide(L)'
;MTGVEGGTIMADGQSLSSVPAAQIAHTFTVPALGINIPVPATPTKGKPEIVKATFVAKKAGSFPWFCEAPCGTGPTGFGGPMATPGWMQGTLTVSGS
;
A
#
# COMPACT_ATOMS: atom_id res chain seq x y z
N MET A 1 9.46 -1.41 3.65
CA MET A 1 8.94 -0.65 2.50
C MET A 1 9.98 -0.65 1.40
N THR A 2 9.58 -0.66 0.13
CA THR A 2 10.48 -0.68 -1.03
C THR A 2 9.99 0.28 -2.11
N GLY A 3 10.91 0.79 -2.94
CA GLY A 3 10.55 1.69 -4.04
C GLY A 3 10.08 3.09 -3.61
N VAL A 4 10.19 3.42 -2.32
CA VAL A 4 9.84 4.73 -1.75
C VAL A 4 11.11 5.59 -1.68
N GLU A 5 11.01 6.83 -2.17
CA GLU A 5 12.09 7.81 -2.11
C GLU A 5 12.52 8.07 -0.66
N GLY A 6 13.84 8.11 -0.43
CA GLY A 6 14.40 8.26 0.91
C GLY A 6 14.17 7.07 1.85
N GLY A 7 13.45 6.03 1.41
CA GLY A 7 13.08 4.90 2.26
C GLY A 7 12.15 5.28 3.41
N THR A 8 11.40 6.39 3.28
CA THR A 8 10.52 6.90 4.33
C THR A 8 9.15 7.26 3.80
N ILE A 9 8.11 7.00 4.61
CA ILE A 9 6.75 7.50 4.40
C ILE A 9 6.42 8.55 5.47
N MET A 10 5.41 9.37 5.22
CA MET A 10 4.79 10.23 6.23
C MET A 10 3.43 9.65 6.60
N ALA A 11 3.27 9.18 7.84
CA ALA A 11 2.02 8.64 8.37
C ALA A 11 1.48 9.65 9.41
N ASP A 12 0.36 10.30 9.12
CA ASP A 12 -0.24 11.36 9.97
C ASP A 12 0.76 12.47 10.40
N GLY A 13 1.74 12.77 9.53
CA GLY A 13 2.77 13.77 9.76
C GLY A 13 4.04 13.25 10.47
N GLN A 14 4.06 11.98 10.88
CA GLN A 14 5.24 11.32 11.39
C GLN A 14 6.04 10.67 10.26
N SER A 15 7.34 10.97 10.18
CA SER A 15 8.25 10.27 9.26
C SER A 15 8.57 8.87 9.79
N LEU A 16 8.29 7.84 8.99
CA LEU A 16 8.54 6.44 9.33
C LEU A 16 9.47 5.83 8.28
N SER A 17 10.56 5.20 8.71
CA SER A 17 11.44 4.38 7.86
C SER A 17 11.08 2.90 7.86
N SER A 18 10.21 2.47 8.78
CA SER A 18 9.68 1.11 8.86
C SER A 18 8.33 1.10 9.56
N VAL A 19 7.53 0.07 9.28
CA VAL A 19 6.29 -0.24 9.98
C VAL A 19 6.38 -1.71 10.41
N PRO A 20 6.22 -2.05 11.70
CA PRO A 20 6.20 -3.44 12.14
C PRO A 20 5.12 -4.24 11.42
N ALA A 21 5.42 -5.48 11.02
CA ALA A 21 4.48 -6.31 10.24
C ALA A 21 3.10 -6.45 10.92
N ALA A 22 3.07 -6.58 12.24
CA ALA A 22 1.83 -6.67 13.03
C ALA A 22 0.99 -5.39 13.05
N GLN A 23 1.55 -4.25 12.64
CA GLN A 23 0.87 -2.96 12.58
C GLN A 23 0.47 -2.56 11.15
N ILE A 24 0.82 -3.36 10.14
CA ILE A 24 0.44 -3.10 8.75
C ILE A 24 -1.03 -3.51 8.58
N ALA A 25 -1.92 -2.53 8.44
CA ALA A 25 -3.33 -2.77 8.17
C ALA A 25 -3.58 -3.05 6.69
N HIS A 26 -2.91 -2.31 5.80
CA HIS A 26 -3.00 -2.47 4.35
C HIS A 26 -1.64 -2.23 3.71
N THR A 27 -1.50 -2.58 2.43
CA THR A 27 -0.39 -2.11 1.60
C THR A 27 -0.90 -1.55 0.28
N PHE A 28 -0.13 -0.64 -0.29
CA PHE A 28 -0.17 -0.37 -1.72
C PHE A 28 1.09 -0.99 -2.34
N THR A 29 0.94 -2.17 -2.94
CA THR A 29 2.05 -2.89 -3.58
C THR A 29 1.88 -2.87 -5.10
N VAL A 30 2.92 -2.47 -5.82
CA VAL A 30 3.02 -2.57 -7.29
C VAL A 30 4.25 -3.42 -7.63
N PRO A 31 4.11 -4.76 -7.73
CA PRO A 31 5.26 -5.66 -7.86
C PRO A 31 6.14 -5.35 -9.07
N ALA A 32 5.52 -5.05 -10.22
CA ALA A 32 6.22 -4.75 -11.47
C ALA A 32 7.07 -3.46 -11.44
N LEU A 33 6.87 -2.61 -10.44
CA LEU A 33 7.64 -1.38 -10.20
C LEU A 33 8.51 -1.48 -8.94
N GLY A 34 8.48 -2.60 -8.20
CA GLY A 34 9.22 -2.77 -6.95
C GLY A 34 8.72 -1.88 -5.80
N ILE A 35 7.47 -1.39 -5.88
CA ILE A 35 6.88 -0.49 -4.89
C ILE A 35 6.13 -1.33 -3.85
N ASN A 36 6.41 -1.10 -2.57
CA ASN A 36 5.64 -1.64 -1.45
C ASN A 36 5.56 -0.57 -0.35
N ILE A 37 4.38 0.05 -0.25
CA ILE A 37 4.06 1.10 0.71
C ILE A 37 3.14 0.52 1.78
N PRO A 38 3.60 0.35 3.04
CA PRO A 38 2.75 -0.08 4.13
C PRO A 38 1.83 1.04 4.59
N VAL A 39 0.59 0.69 4.94
CA VAL A 39 -0.38 1.57 5.59
C VAL A 39 -0.60 1.05 7.01
N PRO A 40 -0.11 1.76 8.05
CA PRO A 40 -0.27 1.32 9.41
C PRO A 40 -1.73 1.41 9.88
N ALA A 41 -2.08 0.60 10.86
CA ALA A 41 -3.36 0.73 11.55
C ALA A 41 -3.42 2.06 12.31
N THR A 42 -4.53 2.79 12.14
CA THR A 42 -4.86 3.94 12.99
C THR A 42 -5.17 3.47 14.43
N PRO A 43 -4.63 4.12 15.47
CA PRO A 43 -4.99 3.81 16.85
C PRO A 43 -6.40 4.30 17.20
N THR A 44 -6.97 5.19 16.38
CA THR A 44 -8.25 5.85 16.65
C THR A 44 -9.33 5.28 15.75
N LYS A 45 -10.27 4.53 16.34
CA LYS A 45 -11.41 3.97 15.62
C LYS A 45 -12.19 5.07 14.90
N GLY A 46 -12.48 4.85 13.61
CA GLY A 46 -13.24 5.79 12.77
C GLY A 46 -12.43 6.95 12.20
N LYS A 47 -11.14 7.08 12.56
CA LYS A 47 -10.24 8.07 11.96
C LYS A 47 -9.26 7.35 11.01
N PRO A 48 -9.30 7.58 9.70
CA PRO A 48 -8.34 6.97 8.78
C PRO A 48 -6.92 7.50 9.04
N GLU A 49 -5.94 6.63 8.87
CA GLU A 49 -4.53 7.00 8.81
C GLU A 49 -4.21 7.55 7.41
N ILE A 50 -3.53 8.70 7.33
CA ILE A 50 -3.12 9.28 6.05
C ILE A 50 -1.63 9.01 5.83
N VAL A 51 -1.35 8.13 4.86
CA VAL A 51 0.02 7.86 4.41
C VAL A 51 0.34 8.66 3.15
N LYS A 52 1.41 9.44 3.21
CA LYS A 52 2.04 10.07 2.03
C LYS A 52 3.36 9.37 1.74
N ALA A 53 3.55 8.99 0.49
CA ALA A 53 4.76 8.37 0.00
C ALA A 53 5.12 8.96 -1.36
N THR A 54 6.42 9.06 -1.64
CA THR A 54 6.93 9.49 -2.95
C THR A 54 7.66 8.33 -3.58
N PHE A 55 7.44 8.10 -4.87
CA PHE A 55 8.18 7.11 -5.65
C PHE A 55 8.30 7.59 -7.10
N VAL A 56 9.30 7.08 -7.82
CA VAL A 56 9.52 7.39 -9.22
C VAL A 56 9.15 6.18 -10.07
N ALA A 57 8.10 6.31 -10.89
CA ALA A 57 7.78 5.32 -11.90
C ALA A 57 8.72 5.47 -13.10
N LYS A 58 9.63 4.51 -13.28
CA LYS A 58 10.68 4.57 -14.33
C LYS A 58 10.18 4.29 -15.75
N LYS A 59 8.94 3.84 -15.91
CA LYS A 59 8.33 3.50 -17.19
C LYS A 59 6.84 3.81 -17.19
N ALA A 60 6.35 4.27 -18.34
CA ALA A 60 4.92 4.35 -18.62
C ALA A 60 4.31 2.95 -18.75
N GLY A 61 3.02 2.83 -18.51
CA GLY A 61 2.27 1.58 -18.65
C GLY A 61 1.13 1.43 -17.65
N SER A 62 0.46 0.29 -17.70
CA SER A 62 -0.57 -0.12 -16.74
C SER A 62 -0.01 -1.25 -15.87
N PHE A 63 0.00 -1.06 -14.56
CA PHE A 63 0.56 -2.00 -13.59
C PHE A 63 -0.51 -2.39 -12.59
N PRO A 64 -0.77 -3.69 -12.37
CA PRO A 64 -1.67 -4.09 -11.31
C PRO A 64 -1.04 -3.74 -9.96
N TRP A 65 -1.88 -3.26 -9.05
CA TRP A 65 -1.53 -3.06 -7.65
C TRP A 65 -2.42 -3.95 -6.78
N PHE A 66 -1.87 -4.37 -5.64
CA PHE A 66 -2.56 -5.23 -4.67
C PHE A 66 -2.25 -4.77 -3.24
N CYS A 67 -3.20 -4.99 -2.34
CA CYS A 67 -2.88 -5.13 -0.93
C CYS A 67 -2.32 -6.53 -0.69
N GLU A 68 -1.27 -6.63 0.12
CA GLU A 68 -0.63 -7.89 0.50
C GLU A 68 -0.69 -8.14 2.01
N ALA A 69 -1.33 -7.24 2.76
CA ALA A 69 -1.69 -7.50 4.15
C ALA A 69 -2.95 -8.39 4.20
N PRO A 70 -3.02 -9.41 5.07
CA PRO A 70 -4.18 -10.28 5.21
C PRO A 70 -5.34 -9.56 5.93
N CYS A 71 -5.94 -8.56 5.27
CA CYS A 71 -6.94 -7.64 5.82
C CYS A 71 -8.38 -7.92 5.34
N GLY A 72 -8.60 -9.07 4.71
CA GLY A 72 -9.89 -9.54 4.23
C GLY A 72 -10.54 -10.53 5.20
N THR A 73 -11.25 -11.50 4.64
CA THR A 73 -11.96 -12.54 5.40
C THR A 73 -11.34 -13.93 5.18
N GLY A 74 -11.80 -14.90 5.97
CA GLY A 74 -11.38 -16.30 5.86
C GLY A 74 -10.04 -16.61 6.54
N PRO A 75 -9.62 -17.89 6.56
CA PRO A 75 -8.48 -18.36 7.35
C PRO A 75 -7.14 -17.74 6.95
N THR A 76 -7.00 -17.34 5.68
CA THR A 76 -5.78 -16.70 5.16
C THR A 76 -5.84 -15.17 5.23
N GLY A 77 -7.00 -14.58 5.50
CA GLY A 77 -7.22 -13.13 5.45
C GLY A 77 -7.21 -12.54 4.03
N PHE A 78 -7.22 -13.36 2.98
CA PHE A 78 -7.24 -12.92 1.57
C PHE A 78 -8.60 -13.11 0.87
N GLY A 79 -9.66 -13.42 1.63
CA GLY A 79 -11.03 -13.48 1.11
C GLY A 79 -11.74 -12.11 1.11
N GLY A 80 -12.99 -12.09 0.65
CA GLY A 80 -13.85 -10.92 0.72
C GLY A 80 -13.25 -9.73 -0.05
N PRO A 81 -13.05 -8.56 0.58
CA PRO A 81 -12.45 -7.38 -0.05
C PRO A 81 -11.12 -7.62 -0.80
N MET A 82 -10.33 -8.59 -0.33
CA MET A 82 -9.06 -8.96 -0.95
C MET A 82 -9.25 -9.73 -2.26
N ALA A 83 -10.39 -10.38 -2.46
CA ALA A 83 -10.73 -11.13 -3.67
C ALA A 83 -11.76 -10.40 -4.57
N THR A 84 -12.25 -9.23 -4.16
CA THR A 84 -13.26 -8.47 -4.91
C THR A 84 -12.59 -7.41 -5.80
N PRO A 85 -12.83 -7.40 -7.12
CA PRO A 85 -12.34 -6.34 -8.01
C PRO A 85 -12.79 -4.94 -7.57
N GLY A 86 -11.87 -3.97 -7.61
CA GLY A 86 -12.12 -2.58 -7.21
C GLY A 86 -11.98 -2.29 -5.71
N TRP A 87 -11.59 -3.28 -4.90
CA TRP A 87 -11.33 -3.11 -3.48
C TRP A 87 -9.83 -3.08 -3.21
N MET A 88 -9.25 -4.13 -2.66
CA MET A 88 -7.84 -4.21 -2.27
C MET A 88 -6.91 -4.56 -3.44
N GLN A 89 -7.33 -4.20 -4.65
CA GLN A 89 -6.61 -4.40 -5.89
C GLN A 89 -7.10 -3.43 -6.96
N GLY A 90 -6.25 -3.13 -7.92
CA GLY A 90 -6.59 -2.29 -9.06
C GLY A 90 -5.45 -2.10 -10.03
N THR A 91 -5.51 -1.03 -10.82
CA THR A 91 -4.49 -0.69 -11.82
C THR A 91 -3.92 0.69 -11.55
N LEU A 92 -2.59 0.77 -11.48
CA LEU A 92 -1.83 2.01 -11.54
C LEU A 92 -1.45 2.27 -13.01
N THR A 93 -1.99 3.35 -13.57
CA THR A 93 -1.63 3.81 -14.91
C THR A 93 -0.63 4.94 -14.82
N VAL A 94 0.54 4.75 -15.43
CA VAL A 94 1.58 5.76 -15.57
C VAL A 94 1.57 6.21 -17.03
N SER A 95 1.07 7.42 -17.30
CA SER A 95 1.15 8.04 -18.61
C SER A 95 2.50 8.74 -18.77
N GLY A 96 3.17 8.53 -19.90
CA GLY A 96 4.31 9.36 -20.29
C GLY A 96 3.83 10.76 -20.70
N SER A 97 4.68 11.76 -20.45
CA SER A 97 4.62 13.06 -21.13
C SER A 97 5.65 13.07 -22.25
#